data_AF-A0A0L0F9J9-F1
#
_entry.id   AF-A0A0L0F9J9-F1
#
_cell.length_a   1.000
_cell.length_b   1.000
_cell.length_c   1.000
_cell.angle_alpha   90.00
_cell.angle_beta   90.00
_cell.angle_gamma   90.00
#
_symmetry.space_group_name_H-M   'P 1'
#
loop_
_entity.id
_entity.type
_entity.pdbx_description
1 polymer ?
#
loop_
_entity_poly.entity_id
_entity_poly.type
_entity_poly.pdbx_seq_one_letter_code
_entity_poly.pdbx_strand_id
1 'polypeptide(L)' 'MDRIFGKKKAAAPAPTLSDAIAATDGRAAAIEKKINSLDAELLKYKKQMASMREGAGKNQVKQRAMRVLKQKKL' A
#
# COMPACT_ATOMS: atom_id res chain seq x y z
N MET A 1 -26.77 -24.93 -30.20
CA MET A 1 -25.58 -24.08 -30.44
C MET A 1 -25.32 -23.33 -29.13
N ASP A 2 -24.82 -24.01 -28.10
CA ASP A 2 -24.80 -23.46 -26.72
C ASP A 2 -23.46 -23.69 -26.03
N ARG A 3 -22.41 -23.94 -26.83
CA ARG A 3 -21.10 -24.39 -26.35
C ARG A 3 -19.92 -23.54 -26.82
N ILE A 4 -20.16 -22.39 -27.48
CA ILE A 4 -19.08 -21.48 -27.91
C ILE A 4 -19.08 -20.18 -27.08
N PHE A 5 -20.24 -19.71 -26.65
CA PHE A 5 -20.36 -18.59 -25.72
C PHE A 5 -21.26 -19.03 -24.56
N GLY A 6 -20.64 -19.51 -23.49
CA GLY A 6 -21.34 -20.02 -22.31
C GLY A 6 -22.41 -19.06 -21.82
N LYS A 7 -23.52 -19.62 -21.34
CA LYS A 7 -24.64 -18.89 -20.71
C LYS A 7 -24.09 -17.76 -19.84
N LYS A 8 -24.64 -16.54 -19.98
CA LYS A 8 -24.32 -15.42 -19.10
C LYS A 8 -24.33 -15.92 -17.66
N LYS A 9 -23.19 -15.75 -16.96
CA LYS A 9 -23.09 -16.05 -15.52
C LYS A 9 -24.28 -15.37 -14.86
N ALA A 10 -24.98 -16.10 -13.97
CA ALA A 10 -26.10 -15.53 -13.23
C ALA A 10 -25.67 -14.17 -12.67
N ALA A 11 -26.47 -13.13 -12.94
CA ALA A 11 -26.14 -11.78 -12.52
C ALA A 11 -25.83 -11.83 -11.02
N ALA A 12 -24.61 -11.45 -10.65
CA ALA A 12 -24.26 -11.34 -9.25
C ALA A 12 -25.32 -10.45 -8.57
N PRO A 13 -25.75 -10.79 -7.33
CA PRO A 13 -26.70 -9.96 -6.62
C PRO A 13 -26.21 -8.51 -6.66
N ALA A 14 -27.14 -7.57 -6.87
CA ALA A 14 -26.81 -6.16 -6.89
C ALA A 14 -26.01 -5.83 -5.62
N PRO A 15 -24.88 -5.11 -5.74
CA PRO A 15 -24.03 -4.81 -4.60
C PRO A 15 -24.89 -4.19 -3.50
N THR A 16 -24.83 -4.77 -2.31
CA THR A 16 -25.62 -4.32 -1.18
C THR A 16 -24.92 -3.15 -0.49
N LEU A 17 -25.68 -2.38 0.30
CA LEU A 17 -25.09 -1.35 1.16
C LEU A 17 -24.04 -1.96 2.11
N SER A 18 -24.27 -3.19 2.58
CA SER A 18 -23.32 -3.93 3.41
C SER A 18 -22.02 -4.27 2.67
N ASP A 19 -22.08 -4.62 1.39
CA ASP A 19 -20.88 -4.87 0.57
C ASP A 19 -20.06 -3.59 0.38
N ALA A 20 -20.73 -2.45 0.19
CA ALA A 20 -20.07 -1.16 0.08
C ALA A 20 -19.38 -0.73 1.39
N ILE A 21 -20.02 -1.00 2.54
CA ILE A 21 -19.43 -0.77 3.87
C ILE A 21 -18.19 -1.66 4.05
N ALA A 22 -18.31 -2.97 3.82
CA ALA A 22 -17.21 -3.91 3.97
C ALA A 22 -16.02 -3.58 3.05
N ALA A 23 -16.28 -3.17 1.81
CA ALA A 23 -15.25 -2.73 0.89
C ALA A 23 -14.54 -1.45 1.36
N THR A 24 -15.28 -0.53 1.99
CA THR A 24 -14.74 0.72 2.53
C THR A 24 -13.86 0.45 3.76
N ASP A 25 -14.33 -0.36 4.70
CA ASP A 25 -13.57 -0.76 5.89
C ASP A 25 -12.28 -1.51 5.50
N GLY A 26 -12.38 -2.42 4.51
CA GLY A 26 -11.22 -3.13 3.98
C GLY A 26 -10.17 -2.19 3.36
N ARG A 27 -10.61 -1.14 2.66
CA ARG A 27 -9.71 -0.11 2.12
C ARG A 27 -9.08 0.74 3.23
N ALA A 28 -9.87 1.15 4.23
CA ALA A 28 -9.37 1.91 5.37
C ALA A 28 -8.26 1.14 6.12
N ALA A 29 -8.53 -0.13 6.47
CA ALA A 29 -7.56 -0.99 7.13
C ALA A 29 -6.30 -1.23 6.29
N ALA A 30 -6.44 -1.40 4.97
CA ALA A 30 -5.30 -1.55 4.08
C ALA A 30 -4.42 -0.28 4.01
N ILE A 31 -5.04 0.89 3.98
CA ILE A 31 -4.35 2.18 3.99
C ILE A 31 -3.61 2.37 5.31
N GLU A 32 -4.27 2.13 6.45
CA GLU A 32 -3.63 2.21 7.76
C GLU A 32 -2.43 1.27 7.88
N LYS A 33 -2.58 0.01 7.46
CA LYS A 33 -1.48 -0.96 7.44
C LYS A 33 -0.32 -0.48 6.56
N LYS A 34 -0.62 0.10 5.39
CA LYS A 34 0.40 0.65 4.49
C LYS A 34 1.14 1.81 5.15
N ILE A 35 0.43 2.77 5.75
CA ILE A 35 1.04 3.92 6.45
C ILE A 35 1.95 3.43 7.58
N ASN A 36 1.46 2.52 8.42
CA ASN A 36 2.24 1.95 9.52
C ASN A 36 3.51 1.24 9.03
N SER A 37 3.43 0.52 7.90
CA SER A 37 4.59 -0.15 7.32
C SER A 37 5.65 0.84 6.80
N LEU A 38 5.21 1.91 6.14
CA LEU A 38 6.10 2.98 5.64
C LEU A 38 6.75 3.73 6.81
N ASP A 39 6.02 3.97 7.89
CA ASP A 39 6.56 4.61 9.10
C ASP A 39 7.62 3.76 9.81
N ALA A 40 7.39 2.45 9.90
CA ALA A 40 8.39 1.53 10.43
C ALA A 40 9.67 1.54 9.58
N GLU A 41 9.55 1.61 8.25
CA GLU A 41 10.69 1.69 7.34
C GLU A 41 11.45 3.01 7.47
N LEU A 42 10.74 4.14 7.56
CA LEU A 42 11.34 5.46 7.78
C LEU A 42 12.10 5.53 9.10
N LEU A 43 11.56 4.92 10.16
CA LEU A 43 12.25 4.85 11.45
C LEU A 43 13.56 4.07 11.35
N LYS A 44 13.58 2.97 10.60
CA LYS A 44 14.81 2.19 10.33
C LYS A 44 15.85 3.04 9.60
N TYR A 45 15.46 3.73 8.52
CA TYR A 45 16.38 4.61 7.80
C TYR A 45 16.89 5.76 8.67
N LYS A 46 16.05 6.34 9.53
CA LYS A 46 16.48 7.39 10.48
C LYS A 46 17.57 6.86 11.42
N LYS A 47 17.36 5.68 12.02
CA LYS A 47 18.35 5.04 12.90
C LYS A 47 19.64 4.70 12.16
N GLN A 48 19.52 4.13 10.97
CA GLN A 48 20.67 3.79 10.12
C GLN A 48 21.49 5.03 9.75
N MET A 49 20.85 6.13 9.35
CA MET A 49 21.57 7.37 9.02
C MET A 49 22.24 8.01 10.24
N ALA A 50 21.69 7.83 11.45
CA ALA A 50 22.26 8.40 12.66
C ALA A 50 23.62 7.78 13.03
N SER A 51 23.82 6.49 12.76
CA SER A 51 25.10 5.80 13.00
C SER A 51 26.09 5.87 11.84
N MET A 52 25.66 6.40 10.68
CA MET A 52 26.51 6.50 9.49
C MET A 52 27.27 7.83 9.45
N ARG A 53 28.56 7.74 9.11
CA ARG A 53 29.38 8.89 8.73
C ARG A 53 28.86 9.51 7.43
N GLU A 54 29.01 10.83 7.32
CA GLU A 54 28.69 11.56 6.09
C GLU A 54 29.51 11.01 4.91
N GLY A 55 28.84 10.71 3.80
CA GLY A 55 29.45 10.13 2.61
C GLY A 55 28.46 9.47 1.65
N ALA A 56 28.99 8.84 0.61
CA ALA A 56 28.19 8.22 -0.47
C ALA A 56 27.17 7.20 0.06
N GLY A 57 27.54 6.38 1.06
CA GLY A 57 26.63 5.41 1.68
C GLY A 57 25.44 6.06 2.37
N LYS A 58 25.65 7.14 3.13
CA LYS A 58 24.57 7.88 3.81
C LYS A 58 23.65 8.59 2.81
N ASN A 59 24.21 9.11 1.72
CA ASN A 59 23.42 9.72 0.63
C ASN A 59 22.50 8.72 -0.06
N GLN A 60 22.94 7.47 -0.27
CA GLN A 60 22.08 6.43 -0.83
C GLN A 60 20.91 6.08 0.10
N VAL A 61 21.17 5.95 1.41
CA VAL A 61 20.11 5.71 2.41
C VAL A 61 19.13 6.88 2.46
N LYS A 62 19.63 8.13 2.41
CA LYS A 62 18.80 9.33 2.32
C LYS A 62 17.92 9.34 1.08
N GLN A 63 18.44 8.96 -0.09
CA GLN A 63 17.64 8.87 -1.31
C GLN A 63 16.54 7.81 -1.20
N ARG A 64 16.82 6.66 -0.58
CA ARG A 64 15.81 5.62 -0.32
C ARG A 64 14.73 6.12 0.64
N ALA A 65 15.12 6.76 1.75
CA ALA A 65 14.19 7.36 2.70
C ALA A 65 13.30 8.44 2.05
N MET A 66 13.85 9.25 1.15
CA MET A 66 13.08 10.26 0.40
C MET A 66 12.03 9.64 -0.53
N ARG A 67 12.29 8.45 -1.11
CA ARG A 67 11.28 7.74 -1.91
C ARG A 67 10.14 7.24 -1.03
N VAL A 68 10.44 6.69 0.13
CA VAL A 68 9.42 6.21 1.10
C VAL A 68 8.60 7.38 1.66
N LEU A 69 9.22 8.52 1.96
CA LEU A 69 8.49 9.73 2.36
C LEU A 69 7.51 10.21 1.27
N LYS A 70 7.91 10.15 -0.01
CA LYS A 70 7.03 10.47 -1.13
C LYS A 70 5.86 9.49 -1.23
N GLN A 71 6.10 8.19 -1.02
CA GLN A 71 5.06 7.16 -1.00
C GLN A 71 4.09 7.28 0.19
N LYS A 72 4.50 7.92 1.29
CA LYS A 72 3.62 8.21 2.43
C LYS A 72 2.76 9.46 2.19
N LYS A 73 3.29 10.44 1.45
CA LYS A 73 2.60 11.71 1.15
C LYS A 73 1.56 11.59 0.01
N LEU A 74 1.79 10.68 -0.93
CA LEU A 74 0.86 10.30 -2.00
C LEU A 74 -0.08 9.19 -1.52
#